data_AF-A0A3R7N1M6-F1
#
_entry.id   AF-A0A3R7N1M6-F1
#
_cell.length_a   1.000
_cell.length_b   1.000
_cell.length_c   1.000
_cell.angle_alpha   90.00
_cell.angle_beta   90.00
_cell.angle_gamma   90.00
#
_symmetry.space_group_name_H-M   'P 1'
#
loop_
_entity.id
_entity.type
_entity.pdbx_description
1 polymer ?
#
loop_
_entity_poly.entity_id
_entity_poly.type
_entity_poly.pdbx_seq_one_letter_code
_entity_poly.pdbx_strand_id
1 'polypeptide(L)'
;MAAGSYLLHQLLHYDGTKLHVVVFCFGRDFAYLFDKRTRTVTIYKGESNIRGAMVNLARSGMKGYIIIDMARQFNEPSNDFVPSHEWGIIMLSSPNEDNFKSMDGAGG
;
A
#
# COMPACT_ATOMS: atom_id res chain seq x y z
N MET A 1 -7.10 -8.03 10.58
CA MET A 1 -7.55 -7.96 9.17
C MET A 1 -8.40 -6.72 8.81
N ALA A 2 -8.59 -5.71 9.68
CA ALA A 2 -9.45 -4.55 9.38
C ALA A 2 -8.70 -3.24 8.99
N ALA A 3 -7.42 -3.11 9.36
CA ALA A 3 -6.67 -1.87 9.17
C ALA A 3 -6.44 -1.52 7.69
N GLY A 4 -6.14 -2.52 6.85
CA GLY A 4 -5.85 -2.28 5.43
C GLY A 4 -7.05 -1.81 4.61
N SER A 5 -8.20 -2.45 4.79
CA SER A 5 -9.45 -2.03 4.15
C SER A 5 -9.91 -0.65 4.62
N TYR A 6 -9.72 -0.34 5.91
CA TYR A 6 -10.05 0.97 6.47
C TYR A 6 -9.15 2.08 5.89
N LEU A 7 -7.83 1.88 5.86
CA LEU A 7 -6.89 2.81 5.25
C LEU A 7 -7.16 3.00 3.76
N LEU A 8 -7.44 1.91 3.03
CA LEU A 8 -7.80 1.98 1.62
C LEU A 8 -9.05 2.86 1.43
N HIS A 9 -10.09 2.64 2.23
CA HIS A 9 -11.29 3.48 2.21
C HIS A 9 -10.94 4.96 2.48
N GLN A 10 -10.17 5.25 3.52
CA GLN A 10 -9.77 6.63 3.83
C GLN A 10 -9.01 7.31 2.67
N LEU A 11 -8.07 6.61 2.04
CA LEU A 11 -7.28 7.16 0.92
C LEU A 11 -8.12 7.36 -0.35
N LEU A 12 -9.07 6.45 -0.62
CA LEU A 12 -10.00 6.60 -1.74
C LEU A 12 -10.91 7.82 -1.58
N HIS A 13 -11.28 8.16 -0.34
CA HIS A 13 -12.09 9.34 -0.02
C HIS A 13 -11.27 10.62 0.27
N TYR A 14 -9.94 10.53 0.31
CA TYR A 14 -9.06 11.69 0.47
C TYR A 14 -9.16 12.66 -0.73
N ASP A 15 -8.66 13.88 -0.57
CA ASP A 15 -8.65 14.90 -1.62
C ASP A 15 -8.02 14.38 -2.93
N GLY A 16 -8.82 14.34 -3.99
CA GLY A 16 -8.42 13.87 -5.33
C GLY A 16 -7.48 14.81 -6.07
N THR A 17 -7.31 16.05 -5.61
CA THR A 17 -6.32 17.01 -6.15
C THR A 17 -4.93 16.82 -5.56
N LYS A 18 -4.85 16.21 -4.37
CA LYS A 18 -3.60 15.93 -3.66
C LYS A 18 -3.10 14.51 -3.86
N LEU A 19 -4.04 13.58 -4.04
CA LEU A 19 -3.76 12.16 -4.20
C LEU A 19 -4.49 11.63 -5.43
N HIS A 20 -3.73 11.25 -6.46
CA HIS A 20 -4.28 10.80 -7.74
C HIS A 20 -4.43 9.29 -7.80
N VAL A 21 -3.52 8.54 -7.16
CA VAL A 21 -3.47 7.07 -7.26
C VAL A 21 -3.35 6.45 -5.88
N VAL A 22 -4.05 5.33 -5.65
CA VAL A 22 -3.82 4.46 -4.50
C VAL A 22 -3.45 3.07 -5.01
N VAL A 23 -2.36 2.50 -4.52
CA VAL A 23 -1.91 1.16 -4.87
C VAL A 23 -2.04 0.30 -3.63
N PHE A 24 -2.87 -0.74 -3.68
CA PHE A 24 -3.00 -1.72 -2.62
C PHE A 24 -2.33 -3.02 -3.04
N CYS A 25 -1.15 -3.27 -2.49
CA CYS A 25 -0.35 -4.47 -2.72
C CYS A 25 -0.73 -5.56 -1.72
N PHE A 26 -0.95 -6.76 -2.22
CA PHE A 26 -1.17 -7.96 -1.42
C PHE A 26 0.02 -8.89 -1.62
N GLY A 27 0.99 -8.81 -0.70
CA GLY A 27 2.34 -9.34 -0.94
C GLY A 27 3.04 -8.63 -2.10
N ARG A 28 3.96 -9.34 -2.79
CA ARG A 28 4.78 -8.79 -3.89
C ARG A 28 4.17 -8.93 -5.28
N ASP A 29 3.31 -9.92 -5.48
CA ASP A 29 2.91 -10.35 -6.82
C ASP A 29 1.54 -9.87 -7.26
N PHE A 30 0.84 -9.12 -6.42
CA PHE A 30 -0.53 -8.73 -6.72
C PHE A 30 -0.83 -7.34 -6.18
N ALA A 31 -1.37 -6.46 -7.03
CA ALA A 31 -1.81 -5.14 -6.60
C ALA A 31 -3.08 -4.68 -7.30
N TYR A 32 -3.90 -3.94 -6.55
CA TYR A 32 -4.98 -3.12 -7.08
C TYR A 32 -4.50 -1.68 -7.20
N LEU A 33 -4.60 -1.11 -8.39
CA LEU A 33 -4.29 0.29 -8.66
C LEU A 33 -5.61 1.04 -8.87
N PHE A 34 -5.90 1.95 -7.96
CA PHE A 34 -7.07 2.82 -8.00
C PHE A 34 -6.66 4.18 -8.55
N ASP A 35 -7.13 4.50 -9.74
CA ASP A 35 -7.02 5.86 -10.29
C ASP A 35 -8.24 6.67 -9.83
N LYS A 36 -7.99 7.66 -8.98
CA LYS A 36 -9.05 8.49 -8.41
C LYS A 36 -9.58 9.54 -9.38
N ARG A 37 -8.81 9.91 -10.41
CA ARG A 37 -9.22 10.89 -11.42
C ARG A 37 -10.22 10.28 -12.39
N THR A 38 -9.93 9.06 -12.85
CA THR A 38 -10.79 8.32 -13.78
C THR A 38 -11.78 7.39 -13.07
N ARG A 39 -11.61 7.20 -11.76
CA ARG A 39 -12.41 6.28 -10.91
C ARG A 39 -12.36 4.84 -11.39
N THR A 40 -11.21 4.41 -11.91
CA THR A 40 -10.99 3.05 -12.39
C THR A 40 -10.10 2.24 -11.46
N VAL A 41 -10.24 0.91 -11.53
CA VAL A 41 -9.39 -0.03 -10.81
C VAL A 41 -8.71 -0.95 -11.82
N THR A 42 -7.38 -1.02 -11.76
CA THR A 42 -6.57 -1.91 -12.60
C THR A 42 -5.85 -2.91 -11.73
N ILE A 43 -5.90 -4.18 -12.12
CA ILE A 43 -5.23 -5.27 -11.39
C ILE A 43 -3.90 -5.55 -12.07
N TYR A 44 -2.83 -5.56 -11.27
CA TYR A 44 -1.50 -5.95 -11.72
C TYR A 44 -1.06 -7.25 -11.05
N LYS A 45 -0.45 -8.13 -11.84
CA LYS A 45 0.20 -9.36 -11.37
C LYS A 45 1.70 -9.30 -11.67
N GLY A 46 2.51 -9.70 -10.69
CA GLY A 46 3.97 -9.71 -10.74
C GLY A 46 4.59 -8.38 -10.33
N GLU A 47 5.61 -8.45 -9.47
CA GLU A 47 6.32 -7.29 -8.92
C GLU A 47 6.81 -6.30 -9.99
N SER A 48 7.38 -6.80 -11.09
CA SER A 48 7.89 -5.95 -12.18
C SER A 48 6.80 -5.12 -12.86
N ASN A 49 5.60 -5.68 -13.04
CA ASN A 49 4.48 -4.97 -13.66
C ASN A 49 3.93 -3.89 -12.73
N ILE A 50 3.81 -4.22 -11.44
CA ILE A 50 3.36 -3.29 -10.40
C ILE A 50 4.34 -2.10 -10.34
N ARG A 51 5.64 -2.38 -10.23
CA ARG A 51 6.68 -1.35 -10.20
C ARG A 51 6.71 -0.52 -11.48
N GLY A 52 6.64 -1.15 -12.65
CA GLY A 52 6.61 -0.45 -13.93
C GLY A 52 5.45 0.54 -14.04
N ALA A 53 4.25 0.12 -13.62
CA ALA A 53 3.08 0.98 -13.59
C ALA A 53 3.27 2.18 -12.64
N MET A 54 3.73 1.94 -11.41
CA MET A 54 3.99 2.99 -10.43
C MET A 54 5.01 4.01 -10.92
N VAL A 55 6.12 3.55 -11.52
CA VAL A 55 7.17 4.42 -12.09
C VAL A 55 6.61 5.26 -13.24
N ASN A 56 5.83 4.67 -14.16
CA ASN A 56 5.23 5.42 -15.26
C ASN A 56 4.27 6.51 -14.77
N LEU A 57 3.46 6.20 -13.75
CA LEU A 57 2.55 7.17 -13.14
C LEU A 57 3.32 8.30 -12.44
N ALA A 58 4.35 7.96 -11.66
CA ALA A 58 5.20 8.96 -11.02
C ALA A 58 5.89 9.88 -12.05
N ARG A 59 6.38 9.32 -13.16
CA ARG A 59 6.99 10.09 -14.27
C ARG A 59 6.00 11.03 -14.96
N SER A 60 4.71 10.73 -14.92
CA SER A 60 3.66 11.61 -15.43
C SER A 60 3.29 12.74 -14.45
N GLY A 61 3.96 12.83 -13.30
CA GLY A 61 3.69 13.81 -12.25
C GLY A 61 2.50 13.45 -11.35
N MET A 62 2.06 12.19 -11.38
CA MET A 62 0.99 11.75 -10.50
C MET A 62 1.52 11.46 -9.10
N LYS A 63 0.79 11.94 -8.10
CA LYS A 63 1.01 11.67 -6.67
C LYS A 63 0.22 10.44 -6.27
N GLY A 64 0.90 9.49 -5.62
CA GLY A 64 0.32 8.21 -5.26
C GLY A 64 0.56 7.83 -3.81
N TYR A 65 -0.19 6.85 -3.33
CA TYR A 65 0.00 6.26 -2.02
C TYR A 65 -0.04 4.74 -2.12
N ILE A 66 0.90 4.09 -1.48
CA ILE A 66 1.09 2.65 -1.52
C ILE A 66 0.69 2.06 -0.17
N ILE A 67 -0.22 1.11 -0.15
CA ILE A 67 -0.51 0.26 1.00
C ILE A 67 0.02 -1.13 0.68
N ILE A 68 0.85 -1.68 1.56
CA ILE A 68 1.38 -3.04 1.42
C ILE A 68 0.85 -3.89 2.56
N ASP A 69 0.01 -4.88 2.22
CA ASP A 69 -0.44 -5.89 3.16
C ASP A 69 0.49 -7.11 3.12
N MET A 70 1.27 -7.25 4.19
CA MET A 70 2.27 -8.32 4.35
C MET A 70 1.71 -9.56 5.03
N ALA A 71 0.38 -9.67 5.21
CA ALA A 71 -0.26 -10.81 5.87
C ALA A 71 0.06 -12.18 5.24
N ARG A 72 0.63 -12.23 4.03
CA ARG A 72 0.98 -13.49 3.33
C ARG A 72 2.45 -13.63 2.93
N GLN A 73 3.29 -12.62 3.10
CA GLN A 73 4.71 -12.70 2.75
C GLN A 73 5.56 -11.86 3.71
N PHE A 74 6.60 -12.46 4.29
CA PHE A 74 7.51 -11.83 5.26
C PHE A 74 8.65 -11.01 4.61
N ASN A 75 8.71 -10.93 3.28
CA ASN A 75 9.84 -10.32 2.59
C ASN A 75 9.54 -8.85 2.28
N GLU A 76 10.04 -7.97 3.15
CA GLU A 76 10.01 -6.51 3.01
C GLU A 76 10.37 -6.09 1.57
N PRO A 77 9.62 -5.16 0.94
CA PRO A 77 9.93 -4.67 -0.41
C PRO A 77 11.37 -4.16 -0.52
N SER A 78 11.94 -4.17 -1.73
CA SER A 78 13.24 -3.53 -1.95
C SER A 78 13.19 -2.04 -1.60
N ASN A 79 14.32 -1.46 -1.18
CA ASN A 79 14.46 -0.03 -0.89
C ASN A 79 13.97 0.88 -2.05
N ASP A 80 14.04 0.37 -3.28
CA ASP A 80 13.65 1.09 -4.51
C ASP A 80 12.20 0.80 -4.97
N PHE A 81 11.34 0.40 -4.03
CA PHE A 81 9.93 0.10 -4.34
C PHE A 81 9.09 1.37 -4.55
N VAL A 82 9.40 2.45 -3.82
CA VAL A 82 8.68 3.72 -3.94
C VAL A 82 9.17 4.47 -5.19
N PRO A 83 8.29 4.86 -6.12
CA PRO A 83 8.70 5.38 -7.43
C PRO A 83 9.16 6.86 -7.41
N SER A 84 8.81 7.62 -6.37
CA SER A 84 9.14 9.05 -6.22
C SER A 84 8.96 9.50 -4.78
N HIS A 85 9.66 10.56 -4.36
CA HIS A 85 9.47 11.21 -3.06
C HIS A 85 8.07 11.82 -2.86
N GLU A 86 7.33 12.08 -3.94
CA GLU A 86 5.93 12.52 -3.87
C GLU A 86 4.95 11.38 -3.58
N TRP A 87 5.44 10.14 -3.46
CA TRP A 87 4.62 8.98 -3.14
C TRP A 87 4.76 8.58 -1.68
N GLY A 88 3.63 8.39 -1.01
CA GLY A 88 3.59 7.83 0.33
C GLY A 88 3.55 6.30 0.33
N ILE A 89 4.02 5.68 1.40
CA ILE A 89 3.96 4.24 1.61
C ILE A 89 3.55 3.94 3.05
N ILE A 90 2.68 2.96 3.23
CA ILE A 90 2.40 2.34 4.52
C ILE A 90 2.48 0.82 4.37
N MET A 91 3.17 0.18 5.32
CA MET A 91 3.30 -1.26 5.37
C MET A 91 2.49 -1.78 6.56
N LEU A 92 1.63 -2.76 6.30
CA LEU A 92 0.79 -3.42 7.28
C LEU A 92 1.42 -4.77 7.58
N SER A 93 1.92 -4.93 8.79
CA SER A 93 2.37 -6.22 9.30
C SER A 93 1.17 -7.11 9.62
N SER A 94 1.35 -8.43 9.48
CA SER A 94 0.44 -9.38 10.11
C SER A 94 0.34 -9.03 11.61
N PRO A 95 -0.85 -9.17 12.26
CA PRO A 95 -0.92 -9.08 13.71
C PRO A 95 0.10 -10.06 14.29
N ASN A 96 1.17 -9.52 14.85
CA ASN A 96 2.16 -10.31 15.55
C ASN A 96 1.54 -10.68 16.90
N GLU A 97 1.47 -11.97 17.23
CA GLU A 97 1.01 -12.42 18.54
C GLU A 97 1.86 -11.81 19.68
N ASP A 98 3.14 -11.50 19.41
CA ASP A 98 4.01 -10.85 20.40
C ASP A 98 3.66 -9.37 20.65
N ASN A 99 2.96 -8.69 19.72
CA ASN A 99 2.44 -7.33 19.98
C ASN A 99 1.30 -7.33 21.01
N PHE A 100 0.62 -8.48 21.21
CA PHE A 100 -0.45 -8.62 22.21
C PHE A 100 0.06 -9.08 23.58
N LYS A 101 1.18 -9.82 23.64
CA LYS A 101 1.77 -10.29 24.91
C LYS A 101 2.29 -9.17 25.81
N SER A 102 2.57 -7.99 25.25
CA SER A 102 3.04 -6.83 26.02
C SER A 102 1.96 -6.19 26.91
N MET A 103 0.69 -6.59 26.80
CA MET A 103 -0.40 -6.03 27.61
C MET A 103 -0.77 -6.89 28.83
N ASP A 104 -0.32 -8.15 28.87
CA ASP A 104 -0.62 -9.10 29.96
C ASP A 104 0.48 -9.15 31.05
N GLY A 105 1.49 -8.28 30.96
CA GLY A 105 2.66 -8.29 31.84
C GLY A 105 2.72 -7.21 32.92
N ALA A 106 1.62 -6.52 33.23
CA ALA A 106 1.56 -5.52 34.29
C ALA A 106 0.48 -5.90 35.32
N GLY A 107 0.71 -7.00 36.02
CA GLY A 107 -0.19 -7.50 37.06
C GLY A 107 0.42 -8.68 37.80
N GLY A 108 1.52 -8.44 38.52
CA GLY A 108 2.12 -9.37 39.47
C GLY A 108 2.47 -8.62 40.75
#